data_AF-R5B8R8-F1
#
_entry.id   AF-R5B8R8-F1
#
_cell.length_a   1.000
_cell.length_b   1.000
_cell.length_c   1.000
_cell.angle_alpha   90.00
_cell.angle_beta   90.00
_cell.angle_gamma   90.00
#
_symmetry.space_group_name_H-M   'P 1'
#
loop_
_entity.id
_entity.type
_entity.pdbx_description
1 polymer ?
#
loop_
_entity_poly.entity_id
_entity_poly.type
_entity_poly.pdbx_seq_one_letter_code
_entity_poly.pdbx_strand_id
1 'polypeptide(L)'
;MKIRKIWFDERFLYGEDESGSVFRQSLLWYRALRNADEKQREHYRIGFEGIHWPDLNVDVSFESFTYKDAMPTPFQEFFLKHNEINISGFSEYAGINPTLFRNYINGFKRPSAARLQQIQQALKALAESYSSVHFAE
;
A
#
# COMPACT_ATOMS: atom_id res chain seq x y z
N MET A 1 -15.64 9.77 -13.75
CA MET A 1 -16.36 8.68 -13.07
C MET A 1 -16.81 9.18 -11.70
N LYS A 2 -18.00 8.80 -11.23
CA LYS A 2 -18.51 9.17 -9.90
C LYS A 2 -19.04 7.93 -9.19
N ILE A 3 -18.47 7.61 -8.03
CA ILE A 3 -18.90 6.50 -7.18
C ILE A 3 -20.06 6.96 -6.31
N ARG A 4 -21.13 6.16 -6.25
CA ARG A 4 -22.34 6.45 -5.43
C ARG A 4 -22.43 5.58 -4.19
N LYS A 5 -21.94 4.35 -4.27
CA LYS A 5 -21.98 3.37 -3.18
C LYS A 5 -20.62 2.74 -3.02
N ILE A 6 -20.25 2.46 -1.77
CA ILE A 6 -19.05 1.71 -1.44
C ILE A 6 -19.35 0.61 -0.43
N TRP A 7 -18.49 -0.39 -0.40
CA TRP A 7 -18.46 -1.42 0.63
C TRP A 7 -17.05 -2.02 0.70
N PHE A 8 -16.81 -2.81 1.73
CA PHE A 8 -15.51 -3.39 2.02
C PHE A 8 -15.59 -4.91 2.10
N ASP A 9 -14.50 -5.58 1.72
CA ASP A 9 -14.14 -6.88 2.27
C ASP A 9 -12.80 -6.77 3.02
N GLU A 10 -12.19 -7.90 3.39
CA GLU A 10 -10.90 -7.92 4.09
C GLU A 10 -9.73 -7.31 3.29
N ARG A 11 -9.85 -7.27 1.95
CA ARG A 11 -8.78 -6.94 1.01
C ARG A 11 -9.04 -5.69 0.20
N PHE A 12 -10.31 -5.34 -0.01
CA PHE A 12 -10.73 -4.37 -1.01
C PHE A 12 -11.75 -3.37 -0.48
N LEU A 13 -11.59 -2.14 -0.95
CA LEU A 13 -12.64 -1.15 -1.02
C LEU A 13 -13.29 -1.26 -2.41
N TYR A 14 -14.59 -1.47 -2.45
CA TYR A 14 -15.37 -1.49 -3.68
C TYR A 14 -16.10 -0.16 -3.85
N GLY A 15 -16.31 0.22 -5.11
CA GLY A 15 -17.13 1.37 -5.48
C GLY A 15 -18.02 1.02 -6.67
N GLU A 16 -19.30 1.37 -6.58
CA GLU A 16 -20.25 1.27 -7.68
C GLU A 16 -20.58 2.66 -8.21
N ASP A 17 -20.49 2.83 -9.53
CA ASP A 17 -20.81 4.09 -10.19
C ASP A 17 -22.29 4.21 -10.59
N GLU A 18 -22.66 5.33 -11.21
CA GLU A 18 -24.04 5.62 -11.60
C GLU A 18 -24.61 4.67 -12.67
N SER A 19 -23.74 3.94 -13.38
CA SER A 19 -24.12 2.95 -14.39
C SER A 19 -24.29 1.54 -13.81
N GLY A 20 -24.02 1.36 -12.52
CA GLY A 20 -23.95 0.04 -11.87
C GLY A 20 -22.62 -0.68 -12.11
N SER A 21 -21.61 -0.01 -12.68
CA SER A 21 -20.28 -0.59 -12.87
C SER A 21 -19.55 -0.65 -11.53
N VAL A 22 -18.98 -1.82 -11.21
CA VAL A 22 -18.26 -2.06 -9.95
C VAL A 22 -16.75 -2.01 -10.19
N PHE A 23 -16.09 -1.20 -9.36
CA PHE A 23 -14.65 -1.05 -9.31
C PHE A 23 -14.13 -1.48 -7.94
N ARG A 24 -12.83 -1.76 -7.85
CA ARG A 24 -12.19 -2.10 -6.58
C ARG A 24 -10.81 -1.49 -6.47
N GLN A 25 -10.40 -1.28 -5.23
CA GLN A 25 -9.12 -0.73 -4.86
C GLN A 25 -8.55 -1.57 -3.70
N SER A 26 -7.26 -1.93 -3.74
CA SER A 26 -6.64 -2.71 -2.66
C SER A 26 -6.45 -1.92 -1.37
N LEU A 27 -6.98 -2.41 -0.25
CA LEU A 27 -6.79 -1.78 1.07
C LEU A 27 -5.33 -1.71 1.51
N LEU A 28 -4.43 -2.45 0.85
CA LEU A 28 -2.98 -2.35 1.11
C LEU A 28 -2.42 -0.94 0.86
N TRP A 29 -3.01 -0.17 -0.06
CA TRP A 29 -2.63 1.21 -0.30
C TRP A 29 -3.08 2.18 0.81
N TYR A 30 -4.09 1.77 1.60
CA TYR A 30 -4.71 2.60 2.63
C TYR A 30 -4.67 1.90 3.98
N ARG A 31 -3.47 1.86 4.59
CA ARG A 31 -3.24 1.15 5.86
C ARG A 31 -4.25 1.51 6.96
N ALA A 32 -4.57 2.79 7.12
CA ALA A 32 -5.53 3.22 8.13
C ALA A 32 -6.94 2.66 7.86
N LEU A 33 -7.41 2.68 6.60
CA LEU A 33 -8.68 2.04 6.23
C LEU A 33 -8.66 0.52 6.41
N ARG A 34 -7.54 -0.12 6.06
CA ARG A 34 -7.36 -1.56 6.25
C ARG A 34 -7.50 -1.96 7.72
N ASN A 35 -6.97 -1.14 8.63
CA ASN A 35 -6.97 -1.43 10.07
C ASN A 35 -8.18 -0.85 10.81
N ALA A 36 -9.01 -0.04 10.14
CA ALA A 36 -10.19 0.58 10.72
C ALA A 36 -11.27 -0.44 11.06
N ASP A 37 -11.99 -0.18 12.14
CA ASP A 37 -13.21 -0.92 12.48
C ASP A 37 -14.38 -0.54 11.56
N GLU A 38 -15.49 -1.25 11.70
CA GLU A 38 -16.69 -1.03 10.89
C GLU A 38 -17.24 0.41 11.04
N LYS A 39 -17.31 0.93 12.27
CA LYS A 39 -17.83 2.28 12.55
C LYS A 39 -16.98 3.35 11.87
N GLN A 40 -15.66 3.22 11.96
CA GLN A 40 -14.71 4.11 11.30
C GLN A 40 -14.84 4.02 9.78
N ARG A 41 -15.03 2.82 9.20
CA ARG A 41 -15.22 2.65 7.76
C ARG A 41 -16.56 3.18 7.26
N GLU A 42 -17.61 3.12 8.07
CA GLU A 42 -18.94 3.66 7.75
C GLU A 42 -18.98 5.19 7.86
N HIS A 43 -18.12 5.80 8.68
CA HIS A 43 -18.03 7.25 8.81
C HIS A 43 -17.22 7.87 7.65
N TYR A 44 -17.78 7.83 6.45
CA TYR A 44 -17.20 8.45 5.25
C TYR A 44 -18.08 9.56 4.68
N ARG A 45 -17.48 10.41 3.84
CA ARG A 45 -18.17 11.43 3.06
C ARG A 45 -17.77 11.29 1.59
N ILE A 46 -18.76 11.13 0.72
CA ILE A 46 -18.53 11.17 -0.74
C ILE A 46 -18.58 12.62 -1.19
N GLY A 47 -17.46 13.10 -1.73
CA GLY A 47 -17.30 14.44 -2.27
C GLY A 47 -17.43 14.49 -3.80
N PHE A 48 -16.88 15.55 -4.39
CA PHE A 48 -16.89 15.74 -5.84
C PHE A 48 -15.91 14.81 -6.56
N GLU A 49 -14.72 14.61 -6.01
CA GLU A 49 -13.62 13.85 -6.67
C GLU A 49 -13.17 12.59 -5.92
N GLY A 50 -13.83 12.26 -4.79
CA GLY A 50 -13.37 11.17 -3.95
C GLY A 50 -14.21 10.93 -2.71
N ILE A 51 -13.65 10.13 -1.82
CA ILE A 51 -14.26 9.68 -0.57
C ILE A 51 -13.29 10.01 0.56
N HIS A 52 -13.80 10.68 1.59
CA HIS A 52 -13.02 11.13 2.74
C HIS A 52 -13.49 10.42 4.01
N TRP A 53 -12.54 9.90 4.79
CA TRP A 53 -12.73 9.34 6.13
C TRP A 53 -12.11 10.27 7.18
N PRO A 54 -12.90 11.16 7.81
CA PRO A 54 -12.37 12.16 8.74
C PRO A 54 -11.70 11.56 9.97
N ASP A 55 -12.24 10.46 10.51
CA ASP A 55 -11.69 9.80 11.71
C ASP A 55 -10.30 9.18 11.46
N LEU A 56 -9.99 8.88 10.20
CA LEU A 56 -8.75 8.25 9.77
C LEU A 56 -7.81 9.22 9.08
N ASN A 57 -8.29 10.43 8.73
CA ASN A 57 -7.63 11.38 7.85
C ASN A 57 -7.14 10.71 6.54
N VAL A 58 -8.03 9.94 5.90
CA VAL A 58 -7.76 9.23 4.65
C VAL A 58 -8.68 9.74 3.55
N ASP A 59 -8.10 9.97 2.37
CA ASP A 59 -8.80 10.29 1.14
C ASP A 59 -8.54 9.23 0.08
N VAL A 60 -9.61 8.82 -0.61
CA VAL A 60 -9.56 7.93 -1.78
C VAL A 60 -10.18 8.66 -2.96
N SER A 61 -9.39 8.98 -3.97
CA SER A 61 -9.92 9.63 -5.19
C SER A 61 -10.73 8.64 -6.01
N PHE A 62 -11.77 9.12 -6.71
CA PHE A 62 -12.49 8.28 -7.68
C PHE A 62 -11.56 7.82 -8.80
N GLU A 63 -10.62 8.65 -9.23
CA GLU A 63 -9.68 8.32 -10.29
C GLU A 63 -8.88 7.04 -9.96
N SER A 64 -8.51 6.85 -8.69
CA SER A 64 -7.69 5.71 -8.24
C SER A 64 -8.30 4.34 -8.54
N PHE A 65 -9.63 4.24 -8.61
CA PHE A 65 -10.35 3.01 -8.96
C PHE A 65 -10.16 2.61 -10.43
N THR A 66 -9.68 3.52 -11.29
CA THR A 66 -9.45 3.27 -12.72
C THR A 66 -7.98 3.01 -13.05
N TYR A 67 -7.07 3.13 -12.08
CA TYR A 67 -5.66 2.90 -12.29
C TYR A 67 -5.41 1.43 -12.68
N LYS A 68 -4.66 1.23 -13.77
CA LYS A 68 -4.27 -0.12 -14.24
C LYS A 68 -3.47 -0.90 -13.20
N ASP A 69 -2.77 -0.19 -12.31
CA ASP A 69 -1.96 -0.74 -11.24
C ASP A 69 -2.66 -0.67 -9.87
N ALA A 70 -4.01 -0.71 -9.85
CA ALA A 70 -4.80 -0.67 -8.59
C ALA A 70 -4.46 -1.83 -7.63
N MET A 71 -3.85 -2.90 -8.13
CA MET A 71 -3.30 -3.98 -7.34
C MET A 71 -1.79 -3.79 -7.13
N PRO A 72 -1.30 -3.81 -5.89
CA PRO A 72 0.13 -3.83 -5.66
C PRO A 72 0.77 -5.08 -6.26
N THR A 73 1.94 -4.91 -6.84
CA THR A 73 2.82 -6.03 -7.23
C THR A 73 3.30 -6.79 -5.99
N PRO A 74 3.81 -8.04 -6.11
CA PRO A 74 4.33 -8.78 -4.97
C PRO A 74 5.42 -8.04 -4.17
N PHE A 75 6.27 -7.27 -4.85
CA PHE A 75 7.26 -6.40 -4.21
C PHE A 75 6.58 -5.32 -3.35
N GLN A 76 5.59 -4.61 -3.89
CA GLN A 76 4.89 -3.55 -3.16
C GLN A 76 4.09 -4.14 -2.00
N GLU A 77 3.37 -5.23 -2.24
CA GLU A 77 2.60 -5.93 -1.23
C GLU A 77 3.46 -6.37 -0.03
N PHE A 78 4.68 -6.84 -0.27
CA PHE A 78 5.61 -7.18 0.80
C PHE A 78 5.88 -5.96 1.70
N PHE A 79 6.35 -4.85 1.16
CA PHE A 79 6.69 -3.68 1.96
C PHE A 79 5.46 -2.97 2.57
N LEU A 80 4.28 -3.06 1.95
CA LEU A 80 3.03 -2.55 2.52
C LEU A 80 2.51 -3.39 3.70
N LYS A 81 2.87 -4.68 3.76
CA LYS A 81 2.50 -5.58 4.86
C LYS A 81 3.50 -5.56 6.00
N HIS A 82 4.79 -5.46 5.70
CA HIS A 82 5.89 -5.55 6.66
C HIS A 82 6.28 -4.18 7.22
N ASN A 83 5.40 -3.64 8.08
CA ASN A 83 5.56 -2.31 8.69
C ASN A 83 6.69 -2.24 9.72
N GLU A 84 7.16 -3.39 10.21
CA GLU A 84 8.33 -3.55 11.05
C GLU A 84 9.63 -3.19 10.32
N ILE A 85 9.63 -3.17 8.98
CA ILE A 85 10.79 -2.77 8.19
C ILE A 85 10.86 -1.25 8.14
N ASN A 86 11.93 -0.68 8.70
CA ASN A 86 12.24 0.72 8.48
C ASN A 86 12.65 0.92 7.01
N ILE A 87 11.76 1.52 6.22
CA ILE A 87 11.97 1.72 4.78
C ILE A 87 13.22 2.55 4.47
N SER A 88 13.50 3.58 5.28
CA SER A 88 14.71 4.40 5.12
C SER A 88 15.97 3.58 5.39
N GLY A 89 16.04 2.95 6.57
CA GLY A 89 17.20 2.16 6.98
C GLY A 89 17.46 0.97 6.04
N PHE A 90 16.41 0.27 5.64
CA PHE A 90 16.53 -0.81 4.66
C PHE A 90 16.99 -0.29 3.29
N SER A 91 16.47 0.83 2.82
CA SER A 91 16.89 1.39 1.53
C SER A 91 18.37 1.78 1.52
N GLU A 92 18.86 2.36 2.62
CA GLU A 92 20.27 2.69 2.80
C GLU A 92 21.14 1.43 2.83
N TYR A 93 20.74 0.42 3.61
CA TYR A 93 21.42 -0.88 3.64
C TYR A 93 21.48 -1.54 2.25
N ALA A 94 20.39 -1.44 1.47
CA ALA A 94 20.32 -1.97 0.12
C ALA A 94 21.08 -1.12 -0.93
N GLY A 95 21.65 0.03 -0.55
CA GLY A 95 22.34 0.95 -1.47
C GLY A 95 21.38 1.67 -2.44
N ILE A 96 20.19 2.02 -1.97
CA ILE A 96 19.13 2.65 -2.76
C ILE A 96 18.73 3.97 -2.11
N ASN A 97 18.60 5.03 -2.91
CA ASN A 97 18.08 6.29 -2.41
C ASN A 97 16.69 6.09 -1.76
N PRO A 98 16.46 6.56 -0.51
CA PRO A 98 15.21 6.32 0.21
C PRO A 98 13.97 6.88 -0.50
N THR A 99 14.08 8.04 -1.16
CA THR A 99 12.96 8.63 -1.91
C THR A 99 12.62 7.79 -3.14
N LEU A 100 13.63 7.33 -3.87
CA LEU A 100 13.43 6.43 -5.01
C LEU A 100 12.78 5.12 -4.57
N PHE A 101 13.22 4.55 -3.44
CA PHE A 101 12.67 3.31 -2.92
C PHE A 101 11.21 3.45 -2.50
N ARG A 102 10.84 4.54 -1.82
CA ARG A 102 9.42 4.87 -1.53
C ARG A 102 8.59 5.01 -2.80
N ASN A 103 9.12 5.64 -3.84
CA ASN A 103 8.44 5.75 -5.13
C ASN A 103 8.21 4.39 -5.80
N TYR A 104 9.09 3.41 -5.59
CA TYR A 104 8.86 2.03 -6.02
C TYR A 104 7.71 1.38 -5.24
N ILE A 105 7.72 1.50 -3.91
CA ILE A 105 6.69 0.93 -3.04
C ILE A 105 5.31 1.51 -3.39
N ASN A 106 5.22 2.83 -3.60
CA ASN A 106 3.98 3.53 -3.90
C ASN A 106 3.56 3.46 -5.39
N GLY A 107 4.35 2.81 -6.26
CA GLY A 107 4.01 2.62 -7.67
C GLY A 107 4.25 3.82 -8.59
N PHE A 108 4.78 4.94 -8.08
CA PHE A 108 5.16 6.10 -8.91
C PHE A 108 6.32 5.80 -9.85
N LYS A 109 7.17 4.83 -9.51
CA LYS A 109 8.26 4.35 -10.36
C LYS A 109 8.27 2.83 -10.36
N ARG A 110 8.74 2.24 -11.46
CA ARG A 110 8.89 0.78 -11.59
C ARG A 110 10.36 0.40 -11.51
N PRO A 111 10.76 -0.44 -10.54
CA PRO A 111 12.12 -0.97 -10.49
C PRO A 111 12.36 -1.92 -11.68
N SER A 112 13.58 -1.94 -12.21
CA SER A 112 13.99 -2.95 -13.20
C SER A 112 14.14 -4.33 -12.57
N ALA A 113 14.21 -5.39 -13.39
CA ALA A 113 14.45 -6.75 -12.90
C ALA A 113 15.74 -6.85 -12.07
N ALA A 114 16.83 -6.23 -12.55
CA ALA A 114 18.09 -6.18 -11.80
C ALA A 114 17.95 -5.44 -10.46
N ARG A 115 17.17 -4.35 -10.42
CA ARG A 115 16.90 -3.62 -9.18
C ARG A 115 16.08 -4.45 -8.18
N LEU A 116 15.06 -5.18 -8.65
CA LEU A 116 14.29 -6.11 -7.81
C LEU A 116 15.18 -7.23 -7.25
N GLN A 117 16.07 -7.77 -8.06
CA GLN A 117 17.02 -8.80 -7.61
C GLN A 117 17.98 -8.24 -6.53
N GLN A 118 18.53 -7.04 -6.72
CA GLN A 118 19.34 -6.36 -5.69
C GLN A 118 18.57 -6.21 -4.37
N ILE A 119 17.32 -5.74 -4.43
CA ILE A 119 16.47 -5.57 -3.25
C ILE A 119 16.23 -6.91 -2.53
N GLN A 120 15.90 -7.96 -3.30
CA GLN A 120 15.66 -9.29 -2.75
C GLN A 120 16.91 -9.89 -2.10
N GLN A 121 18.09 -9.70 -2.71
CA GLN A 121 19.36 -10.14 -2.14
C GLN A 121 19.69 -9.40 -0.84
N ALA A 122 19.50 -8.08 -0.80
CA ALA A 122 19.68 -7.29 0.41
C ALA A 122 18.74 -7.77 1.53
N LEU A 123 17.47 -8.02 1.21
CA LEU A 123 16.51 -8.53 2.20
C LEU A 123 16.94 -9.88 2.79
N LYS A 124 17.39 -10.82 1.94
CA LYS A 124 17.90 -12.13 2.38
C LYS A 124 19.14 -12.01 3.25
N ALA A 125 20.11 -11.20 2.83
CA ALA A 125 21.34 -10.98 3.59
C ALA A 125 21.08 -10.35 4.97
N LEU A 126 20.12 -9.41 5.05
CA LEU A 126 19.71 -8.81 6.31
C LEU A 126 18.99 -9.82 7.22
N ALA A 127 18.12 -10.66 6.67
CA ALA A 127 17.45 -11.71 7.43
C ALA A 127 18.45 -12.73 7.98
N GLU A 128 19.42 -13.15 7.16
CA GLU A 128 20.51 -14.04 7.58
C GLU A 128 21.33 -13.42 8.73
N SER A 129 21.72 -12.15 8.62
CA SER A 129 22.48 -11.47 9.69
C SER A 129 21.70 -11.43 11.00
N TYR A 130 20.40 -11.11 10.95
CA TYR A 130 19.54 -11.09 12.13
C TYR A 130 19.32 -12.48 12.73
N SER A 131 19.22 -13.52 11.90
CA SER A 131 19.05 -14.90 12.36
C SER A 131 20.27 -15.43 13.13
N SER A 132 21.44 -14.86 12.90
CA SER A 132 22.70 -15.23 13.58
C SER A 132 22.96 -14.49 14.88
N VAL A 133 22.08 -13.56 15.29
CA VAL A 133 22.25 -12.78 16.52
C VAL A 133 22.00 -13.67 17.74
N HIS A 134 22.96 -13.67 18.67
CA HIS A 134 22.84 -14.28 19.98
C HIS A 134 23.12 -13.21 21.05
N PHE A 135 22.13 -12.94 21.90
CA PHE A 135 22.32 -12.10 23.08
C PHE A 135 22.82 -13.02 24.21
N ALA A 136 24.11 -12.92 24.55
CA ALA A 136 24.63 -13.54 25.76
C ALA A 136 24.18 -12.74 26.99
N GLU A 137 23.96 -13.43 28.12
CA GLU A 137 23.91 -12.81 29.45
C GLU A 137 25.32 -12.60 30.00
#